data_AF-A0A961TCI5-F1
#
_entry.id   AF-A0A961TCI5-F1
#
_cell.length_a   1.000
_cell.length_b   1.000
_cell.length_c   1.000
_cell.angle_alpha   90.00
_cell.angle_beta   90.00
_cell.angle_gamma   90.00
#
_symmetry.space_group_name_H-M   'P 1'
#
loop_
_entity.id
_entity.type
_entity.pdbx_description
1 polymer ?
#
loop_
_entity_poly.entity_id
_entity_poly.type
_entity_poly.pdbx_seq_one_letter_code
_entity_poly.pdbx_strand_id
1 'polypeptide(L)'
;MARGSDNNGSGAFGGFGAEWQPSNLSREEARRATDWVEAKIDKRALLTSKERKEDIRDAMWQLEKDGEILVHRVSDVHEPVMAKTLYGWDKKIPTNNLWHHKSCG
;
A
#
# COMPACT_ATOMS: atom_id res chain seq x y z
N MET A 1 -28.90 -28.03 36.23
CA MET A 1 -29.13 -26.91 35.28
C MET A 1 -27.83 -26.70 34.52
N ALA A 2 -27.75 -27.19 33.29
CA ALA A 2 -26.60 -27.03 32.42
C ALA A 2 -27.05 -26.25 31.18
N ARG A 3 -26.36 -25.17 30.86
CA ARG A 3 -26.26 -24.60 29.51
C ARG A 3 -24.88 -23.97 29.36
N GLY A 4 -24.02 -24.69 28.66
CA GLY A 4 -22.90 -24.10 27.95
C GLY A 4 -23.30 -23.73 26.51
N SER A 5 -22.31 -23.13 25.84
CA SER A 5 -22.28 -22.65 24.44
C SER A 5 -22.81 -21.23 24.23
N ASP A 6 -21.90 -20.34 23.83
CA ASP A 6 -21.80 -19.81 22.46
C ASP A 6 -20.59 -18.86 22.38
N ASN A 7 -19.80 -18.71 21.32
CA ASN A 7 -19.43 -19.50 20.15
C ASN A 7 -18.28 -18.69 19.52
N ASN A 8 -17.28 -19.36 18.93
CA ASN A 8 -16.16 -18.71 18.22
C ASN A 8 -16.66 -17.71 17.18
N GLY A 9 -16.08 -16.51 17.16
CA GLY A 9 -16.21 -15.53 16.08
C GLY A 9 -14.83 -15.10 15.60
N SER A 10 -14.26 -15.88 14.69
CA SER A 10 -13.01 -15.64 13.97
C SER A 10 -13.00 -14.29 13.25
N GLY A 11 -12.41 -13.27 13.86
CA GLY A 11 -12.27 -11.93 13.28
C GLY A 11 -11.01 -11.80 12.43
N ALA A 12 -10.85 -12.63 11.40
CA ALA A 12 -9.97 -12.26 10.30
C ALA A 12 -10.65 -11.10 9.58
N PHE A 13 -10.35 -9.86 9.97
CA PHE A 13 -10.83 -8.68 9.27
C PHE A 13 -10.19 -8.68 7.88
N GLY A 14 -10.84 -9.35 6.92
CA GLY A 14 -10.37 -9.49 5.55
C GLY A 14 -10.31 -8.16 4.81
N GLY A 15 -10.96 -7.11 5.33
CA GLY A 15 -11.01 -5.79 4.72
C GLY A 15 -11.94 -5.69 3.51
N PHE A 16 -12.58 -6.79 3.11
CA PHE A 16 -13.55 -6.88 2.03
C PHE A 16 -14.52 -8.06 2.30
N GLY A 17 -15.83 -7.81 2.22
CA GLY A 17 -16.88 -8.80 2.50
C GLY A 17 -18.21 -8.14 2.90
N ALA A 18 -19.27 -8.94 3.10
CA ALA A 18 -20.58 -8.45 3.54
C ALA A 18 -20.55 -7.81 4.95
N GLU A 19 -19.50 -8.11 5.71
CA GLU A 19 -19.16 -7.52 7.01
C GLU A 19 -18.48 -6.15 6.90
N TRP A 20 -18.02 -5.74 5.71
CA TRP A 20 -17.44 -4.42 5.50
C TRP A 20 -18.52 -3.36 5.70
N GLN A 21 -18.25 -2.40 6.59
CA GLN A 21 -19.14 -1.29 6.87
C GLN A 21 -18.43 0.03 6.54
N PRO A 22 -19.10 0.97 5.85
CA PRO A 22 -18.55 2.29 5.65
C PRO A 22 -18.34 2.95 7.02
N SER A 23 -17.18 3.57 7.20
CA SER A 23 -16.82 4.17 8.48
C SER A 23 -17.70 5.36 8.86
N ASN A 24 -18.42 5.94 7.89
CA ASN A 24 -19.35 7.08 8.04
C ASN A 24 -18.79 8.24 8.88
N LEU A 25 -17.46 8.39 8.91
CA LEU A 25 -16.80 9.43 9.68
C LEU A 25 -17.05 10.79 9.03
N SER A 26 -17.38 11.78 9.86
CA SER A 26 -17.30 13.18 9.44
C SER A 26 -15.85 13.55 9.09
N ARG A 27 -15.68 14.66 8.35
CA ARG A 27 -14.35 15.14 7.96
C ARG A 27 -13.43 15.34 9.18
N GLU A 28 -13.97 15.80 10.30
CA GLU A 28 -13.21 16.01 11.54
C GLU A 28 -12.82 14.70 12.22
N GLU A 29 -13.72 13.72 12.24
CA GLU A 29 -13.45 12.40 12.83
C GLU A 29 -12.44 11.60 12.01
N ALA A 30 -12.53 11.67 10.67
CA ALA A 30 -11.54 11.06 9.79
C ALA A 30 -10.14 11.66 10.02
N ARG A 31 -10.07 12.97 10.27
CA ARG A 31 -8.80 13.64 10.62
C ARG A 31 -8.26 13.13 11.95
N ARG A 32 -9.08 13.10 13.01
CA ARG A 32 -8.70 12.55 14.33
C ARG A 32 -8.25 11.09 14.27
N ALA A 33 -8.92 10.26 13.46
CA ALA A 33 -8.53 8.87 13.25
C ALA A 33 -7.15 8.75 12.57
N THR A 34 -6.78 9.74 11.76
CA THR A 34 -5.50 9.78 11.05
C THR A 34 -4.38 10.39 11.91
N ASP A 35 -4.69 11.27 12.87
CA ASP A 35 -3.72 11.97 13.72
C ASP A 35 -2.77 11.00 14.47
N TRP A 36 -3.26 9.85 14.94
CA TRP A 36 -2.41 8.83 15.58
C TRP A 36 -1.40 8.20 14.61
N VAL A 37 -1.80 7.98 13.36
CA VAL A 37 -0.92 7.47 12.30
C VAL A 37 0.16 8.50 11.99
N GLU A 38 -0.22 9.78 11.89
CA GLU A 38 0.75 10.86 11.66
C GLU A 38 1.71 11.05 12.84
N ALA A 39 1.25 10.88 14.08
CA ALA A 39 2.09 10.95 15.27
C ALA A 39 3.06 9.77 15.39
N LYS A 40 2.67 8.58 14.90
CA LYS A 40 3.50 7.36 14.92
C LYS A 40 4.53 7.34 13.79
N ILE A 41 4.17 7.89 12.62
CA ILE A 41 5.08 8.03 11.49
C ILE A 41 6.00 9.23 11.76
N ASP A 42 7.20 8.95 12.26
CA ASP A 42 8.26 9.95 12.31
C ASP A 42 8.75 10.23 10.86
N LYS A 43 8.00 11.08 10.16
CA LYS A 43 8.32 11.56 8.80
C LYS A 43 9.73 12.16 8.79
N ARG A 44 10.17 12.77 9.90
CA ARG A 44 11.51 13.34 10.03
C ARG A 44 12.56 12.25 10.12
N ALA A 45 12.36 11.17 10.88
CA ALA A 45 13.28 10.03 10.90
C ALA A 45 13.41 9.36 9.52
N LEU A 46 12.30 9.19 8.79
CA LEU A 46 12.31 8.63 7.42
C LEU A 46 13.04 9.52 6.40
N LEU A 47 13.01 10.85 6.61
CA LEU A 47 13.67 11.84 5.75
C LEU A 47 15.13 12.12 6.16
N THR A 48 15.50 11.87 7.43
CA THR A 48 16.81 12.24 8.01
C THR A 48 17.72 11.04 8.29
N SER A 49 17.21 9.81 8.22
CA SER A 49 18.06 8.62 8.22
C SER A 49 19.02 8.70 7.04
N LYS A 50 20.32 8.88 7.34
CA LYS A 50 21.40 9.00 6.34
C LYS A 50 21.65 7.74 5.51
N GLU A 51 21.00 6.62 5.85
CA GLU A 51 21.00 5.43 5.00
C GLU A 51 20.25 5.73 3.71
N ARG A 52 21.01 6.01 2.65
CA ARG A 52 20.45 5.96 1.31
C ARG A 52 19.92 4.55 1.10
N LYS A 53 18.61 4.46 0.84
CA LYS A 53 18.03 3.21 0.36
C LYS A 53 18.73 2.84 -0.94
N GLU A 54 19.14 1.58 -1.04
CA GLU A 54 19.74 1.06 -2.26
C GLU A 54 18.73 1.09 -3.40
N ASP A 55 19.18 1.47 -4.59
CA ASP A 55 18.36 1.44 -5.79
C ASP A 55 18.36 0.01 -6.35
N ILE A 56 17.27 -0.72 -6.15
CA ILE A 56 17.17 -2.14 -6.51
C ILE A 56 17.00 -2.40 -8.02
N ARG A 57 16.91 -1.35 -8.85
CA ARG A 57 16.58 -1.49 -10.28
C ARG A 57 17.61 -2.34 -11.04
N ASP A 58 18.89 -2.19 -10.71
CA ASP A 58 19.96 -2.97 -11.34
C ASP A 58 19.79 -4.48 -11.07
N ALA A 59 19.45 -4.84 -9.84
CA ALA A 59 19.15 -6.22 -9.47
C ALA A 59 17.90 -6.74 -10.21
N MET A 60 16.85 -5.92 -10.34
CA MET A 60 15.65 -6.28 -11.09
C MET A 60 15.95 -6.50 -12.59
N TRP A 61 16.80 -5.68 -13.21
CA TRP A 61 17.19 -5.86 -14.61
C TRP A 61 18.01 -7.12 -14.82
N GLN A 62 18.87 -7.47 -13.86
CA GLN A 62 19.62 -8.73 -13.92
C GLN A 62 18.66 -9.93 -13.83
N LEU A 63 17.71 -9.93 -12.89
CA LEU A 63 16.70 -10.97 -12.78
C LEU A 63 15.82 -11.10 -14.03
N GLU A 64 15.48 -9.97 -14.67
CA GLU A 64 14.74 -9.99 -15.93
C GLU A 64 15.56 -10.62 -17.06
N LYS A 65 16.85 -10.27 -17.15
CA LYS A 65 17.78 -10.85 -18.12
C LYS A 65 17.94 -12.37 -17.92
N ASP A 66 17.96 -12.81 -16.67
CA ASP A 66 18.05 -14.22 -16.29
C ASP A 66 16.72 -14.97 -16.48
N GLY A 67 15.64 -14.26 -16.84
CA GLY A 67 14.32 -14.82 -17.11
C GLY A 67 13.51 -15.18 -15.86
N GLU A 68 13.95 -14.72 -14.68
CA GLU A 68 13.28 -15.00 -13.40
C GLU A 68 12.06 -14.10 -13.17
N ILE A 69 12.10 -12.87 -13.69
CA ILE A 69 10.99 -11.91 -13.58
C ILE A 69 10.73 -11.23 -14.94
N LEU A 70 9.53 -10.64 -15.08
CA LEU A 70 9.20 -9.73 -16.18
C LEU A 70 9.04 -8.31 -15.62
N VAL A 71 9.80 -7.35 -16.14
CA VAL A 71 9.72 -5.94 -15.71
C VAL A 71 8.88 -5.14 -16.71
N HIS A 72 7.66 -4.80 -16.30
CA HIS A 72 6.80 -3.91 -17.08
C HIS A 72 7.28 -2.45 -16.99
N ARG A 73 7.63 -1.87 -18.13
CA ARG A 73 8.13 -0.49 -18.23
C ARG A 73 6.98 0.49 -18.45
N VAL A 74 7.00 1.60 -17.73
CA VAL A 74 6.00 2.68 -17.86
C VAL A 74 6.33 3.56 -19.06
N SER A 75 5.62 3.36 -20.16
CA SER A 75 5.63 4.22 -21.35
C SER A 75 4.51 5.28 -21.33
N ASP A 76 4.48 6.14 -22.33
CA ASP A 76 3.56 7.29 -22.38
C ASP A 76 2.08 6.88 -22.59
N VAL A 77 1.82 5.67 -23.09
CA VAL A 77 0.46 5.12 -23.17
C VAL A 77 -0.21 4.96 -21.81
N HIS A 78 0.59 4.93 -20.72
CA HIS A 78 0.08 4.82 -19.35
C HIS A 78 -0.34 6.17 -18.73
N GLU A 79 -0.25 7.26 -19.50
CA GLU A 79 -0.50 8.64 -19.09
C GLU A 79 0.11 8.97 -17.71
N PRO A 80 1.42 8.75 -17.53
CA PRO A 80 2.01 8.71 -16.21
C PRO A 80 2.21 10.11 -15.62
N VAL A 81 2.06 10.20 -14.29
CA VAL A 81 2.32 11.41 -13.52
C VAL A 81 3.60 11.28 -12.71
N MET A 82 4.30 12.41 -12.50
CA MET A 82 5.49 12.47 -11.65
C MET A 82 5.08 12.81 -10.22
N ALA A 83 5.53 12.02 -9.25
CA ALA A 83 5.31 12.27 -7.84
C ALA A 83 6.63 12.18 -7.06
N LYS A 84 6.78 13.05 -6.04
CA LYS A 84 7.89 12.97 -5.09
C LYS A 84 7.61 11.87 -4.07
N THR A 85 8.56 10.95 -3.93
CA THR A 85 8.52 9.93 -2.87
C THR A 85 8.90 10.55 -1.52
N LEU A 86 8.63 9.81 -0.44
CA LEU A 86 9.08 10.17 0.91
C LEU A 86 10.61 10.31 1.03
N TYR A 87 11.39 9.80 0.07
CA TYR A 87 12.85 9.95 0.04
C TYR A 87 13.32 11.07 -0.90
N GLY A 88 12.38 11.90 -1.38
CA GLY A 88 12.66 13.00 -2.31
C GLY A 88 12.89 12.58 -3.77
N TRP A 89 12.85 11.28 -4.08
CA TRP A 89 13.04 10.78 -5.45
C TRP A 89 11.80 11.02 -6.29
N ASP A 90 12.00 11.37 -7.55
CA ASP A 90 10.95 11.42 -8.55
C ASP A 90 10.54 10.00 -8.96
N LYS A 91 9.24 9.71 -8.86
CA LYS A 91 8.65 8.44 -9.31
C LYS A 91 7.66 8.73 -10.44
N LYS A 92 7.84 8.03 -11.57
CA LYS A 92 6.89 8.00 -12.69
C LYS A 92 5.81 6.96 -12.40
N ILE A 93 4.57 7.40 -12.19
CA ILE A 93 3.44 6.57 -11.75
C ILE A 93 2.42 6.45 -12.90
N PRO A 94 2.10 5.25 -13.41
CA PRO A 94 1.05 5.08 -14.40
C PRO A 94 -0.32 5.45 -13.82
N THR A 95 -1.22 6.02 -14.62
CA THR A 95 -2.57 6.41 -14.17
C THR A 95 -3.66 5.52 -14.75
N ASN A 96 -3.37 4.79 -15.83
CA ASN A 96 -4.26 3.84 -16.48
C ASN A 96 -3.57 2.48 -16.67
N ASN A 97 -4.30 1.48 -17.21
CA ASN A 97 -3.82 0.11 -17.40
C ASN A 97 -3.17 -0.48 -16.13
N LEU A 98 -3.72 -0.09 -14.99
CA LEU A 98 -3.26 -0.53 -13.69
C LEU A 98 -3.53 -2.01 -13.56
N TRP A 99 -2.64 -2.71 -12.86
CA TRP A 99 -2.92 -4.08 -12.47
C TRP A 99 -4.12 -4.05 -11.53
N HIS A 100 -5.27 -4.41 -12.06
CA HIS A 100 -6.40 -4.80 -11.25
C HIS A 100 -5.97 -6.09 -10.56
N HIS A 101 -5.62 -5.97 -9.27
CA HIS A 101 -5.55 -7.15 -8.43
C HIS A 101 -6.89 -7.87 -8.58
N LYS A 102 -6.86 -9.06 -9.16
CA LYS A 102 -7.94 -10.01 -8.96
C LYS A 102 -7.76 -10.45 -7.52
N SER A 103 -8.49 -9.84 -6.59
CA SER A 103 -8.81 -10.57 -5.37
C SER A 103 -9.34 -11.92 -5.83
N CYS A 104 -8.80 -12.99 -5.27
CA CYS A 104 -9.41 -14.31 -5.32
C CYS A 104 -10.92 -14.14 -5.12
N GLY A 105 -11.73 -14.82 -5.96
CA GLY A 105 -13.19 -14.67 -5.97
C GLY A 105 -13.86 -14.94 -4.63
#